data_AF-A0A060Y330-F1
#
_entry.id   AF-A0A060Y330-F1
#
_cell.length_a   1.000
_cell.length_b   1.000
_cell.length_c   1.000
_cell.angle_alpha   90.00
_cell.angle_beta   90.00
_cell.angle_gamma   90.00
#
_symmetry.space_group_name_H-M   'P 1'
#
loop_
_entity.id
_entity.type
_entity.pdbx_description
1 polymer ?
#
loop_
_entity_poly.entity_id
_entity_poly.type
_entity_poly.pdbx_seq_one_letter_code
_entity_poly.pdbx_strand_id
1 'polypeptide(L)'
;MMDSAERLFSVPQGLPSAWDTVTAALVSPVSNDDTMSDGSLCEGLSLLCSNGLGQFLEGWLLETLQVRLTTAVAPEFWAGLKQPENELGEKDRTRILLIAFRTLLDRLEPFLGGLERLGTWQDEGRGGLCGPGARGLRERAFSVIRAILLFSPSAVLQMRILEFYSRTFSVHMSQKGEAEEGVRGPDGGVCLGCTVPTQQCWCQEALEQLQELSHILSRLQLLERVSSEAVTSILHKLIEQRMEQHCRGEYESSFLFSFQEWLELVLGWLSRVFASEEGGLGTVPNSTGSRAGEVGQPANAVLQRWRCHMHQFFCRIYVNMRIEELFSIIRDFPESKPAIEDLKFCLERTNQRQQLLTSLKTAFETRLLHPGVHTSDIITVYISAIKALRELDPSMVILQVACQPIRKYLRTREDTVRQIVASLTGDAEGCSDLANELSRADPVTLETQDSEDEGSDPEEWTPDPKDAVTDKTGSKRRSSDIISLLVSIYGSKEIFIDEYRTVLADRLLHQFNYNTAREIRNVELLKLRFGESHMHYCEVMLKVKQGVTLKS
;
A
#
# COMPACT_ATOMS: atom_id res chain seq x y z
N MET A 1 71.78 -43.93 21.32
CA MET A 1 71.21 -44.83 20.29
C MET A 1 70.95 -46.15 21.01
N MET A 2 69.74 -46.59 21.34
CA MET A 2 68.39 -46.41 20.83
C MET A 2 67.47 -46.41 22.05
N ASP A 3 66.84 -45.29 22.44
CA ASP A 3 65.81 -45.34 23.50
C ASP A 3 64.90 -44.10 23.54
N SER A 4 64.60 -43.53 22.36
CA SER A 4 63.79 -42.30 22.30
C SER A 4 62.85 -42.26 21.09
N ALA A 5 62.56 -43.40 20.47
CA ALA A 5 61.79 -43.49 19.23
C ALA A 5 60.59 -44.46 19.28
N GLU A 6 60.05 -44.76 20.47
CA GLU A 6 58.84 -45.60 20.63
C GLU A 6 57.66 -44.89 21.34
N ARG A 7 57.61 -43.55 21.35
CA ARG A 7 56.39 -42.80 21.70
C ARG A 7 55.65 -42.35 20.43
N LEU A 8 55.38 -43.29 19.53
CA LEU A 8 54.53 -43.07 18.36
C LEU A 8 53.16 -43.71 18.63
N PHE A 9 52.18 -42.86 18.92
CA PHE A 9 50.74 -43.09 18.76
C PHE A 9 50.14 -44.35 19.40
N SER A 10 50.22 -44.49 20.73
CA SER A 10 49.17 -45.25 21.42
C SER A 10 47.95 -44.34 21.58
N VAL A 11 46.88 -44.59 20.82
CA VAL A 11 45.57 -43.96 21.07
C VAL A 11 45.21 -44.23 22.54
N PRO A 12 44.90 -43.21 23.36
CA PRO A 12 44.47 -43.41 24.74
C PRO A 12 43.37 -44.46 24.80
N GLN A 13 43.50 -45.46 25.69
CA GLN A 13 42.48 -46.50 25.84
C GLN A 13 41.14 -45.83 26.16
N GLY A 14 40.10 -46.14 25.38
CA GLY A 14 38.76 -45.58 25.54
C GLY A 14 38.44 -44.32 24.73
N LEU A 15 39.40 -43.73 23.99
CA LEU A 15 39.15 -42.55 23.16
C LEU A 15 38.18 -42.81 21.98
N PRO A 16 38.27 -43.93 21.23
CA PRO A 16 37.29 -44.25 20.18
C PRO A 16 35.90 -44.48 20.74
N SER A 17 35.78 -45.22 21.85
CA SER A 17 34.49 -45.43 22.51
C SER A 17 33.90 -44.14 23.06
N ALA A 18 34.71 -43.23 23.59
CA ALA A 18 34.24 -41.92 24.05
C ALA A 18 33.74 -41.06 22.88
N TRP A 19 34.45 -41.08 21.74
CA TRP A 19 34.00 -40.41 20.51
C TRP A 19 32.66 -40.99 20.02
N ASP A 20 32.54 -42.31 19.94
CA ASP A 20 31.32 -42.99 19.50
C ASP A 20 30.13 -42.72 20.45
N THR A 21 30.36 -42.74 21.77
CA THR A 21 29.32 -42.44 22.77
C THR A 21 28.83 -40.99 22.65
N VAL A 22 29.74 -40.03 22.53
CA VAL A 22 29.39 -38.59 22.41
C VAL A 22 28.71 -38.29 21.08
N THR A 23 29.24 -38.80 19.97
CA THR A 23 28.65 -38.59 18.63
C THR A 23 27.31 -39.30 18.46
N ALA A 24 27.12 -40.48 19.04
CA ALA A 24 25.83 -41.16 19.06
C ALA A 24 24.77 -40.36 19.84
N ALA A 25 25.13 -39.76 20.98
CA ALA A 25 24.23 -38.91 21.75
C ALA A 25 23.86 -37.60 21.04
N LEU A 26 24.75 -37.06 20.20
CA LEU A 26 24.49 -35.86 19.40
C LEU A 26 23.61 -36.12 18.18
N VAL A 27 23.48 -37.37 17.71
CA VAL A 27 22.65 -37.70 16.52
C VAL A 27 21.42 -38.55 16.90
N SER A 28 21.29 -38.96 18.16
CA SER A 28 20.09 -39.64 18.67
C SER A 28 18.94 -38.66 18.91
N PRO A 29 17.67 -39.06 18.67
CA PRO A 29 16.52 -38.26 19.05
C PRO A 29 16.50 -38.04 20.56
N VAL A 30 16.16 -36.82 20.99
CA VAL A 30 16.08 -36.46 22.41
C VAL A 30 14.90 -37.19 23.05
N SER A 31 15.16 -38.27 23.79
CA SER A 31 14.17 -38.92 24.65
C SER A 31 14.22 -38.32 26.05
N ASN A 32 13.05 -37.93 26.60
CA ASN A 32 12.88 -37.28 27.91
C ASN A 32 13.33 -38.12 29.14
N ASP A 33 13.87 -39.33 28.97
CA ASP A 33 14.31 -40.24 30.04
C ASP A 33 15.85 -40.22 30.26
N ASP A 34 16.47 -39.05 30.17
CA ASP A 34 17.94 -38.88 30.16
C ASP A 34 18.58 -38.81 31.58
N THR A 35 18.08 -39.58 32.56
CA THR A 35 18.65 -39.59 33.93
C THR A 35 19.71 -40.67 34.19
N MET A 36 19.87 -41.64 33.28
CA MET A 36 20.77 -42.80 33.49
C MET A 36 22.03 -42.81 32.58
N SER A 37 22.17 -41.87 31.64
CA SER A 37 23.27 -41.81 30.64
C SER A 37 24.31 -40.71 30.91
N ASP A 38 23.98 -39.73 31.76
CA ASP A 38 24.68 -38.44 31.88
C ASP A 38 26.12 -38.57 32.43
N GLY A 39 26.39 -39.58 33.28
CA GLY A 39 27.73 -39.83 33.85
C GLY A 39 28.75 -40.30 32.81
N SER A 40 28.37 -41.28 31.98
CA SER A 40 29.25 -41.82 30.92
C SER A 40 29.53 -40.80 29.81
N LEU A 41 28.55 -39.93 29.52
CA LEU A 41 28.68 -38.84 28.56
C LEU A 41 29.61 -37.74 29.08
N CYS A 42 29.48 -37.35 30.35
CA CYS A 42 30.37 -36.35 30.96
C CYS A 42 31.82 -36.84 31.06
N GLU A 43 32.03 -38.12 31.38
CA GLU A 43 33.36 -38.75 31.38
C GLU A 43 33.95 -38.80 29.96
N GLY A 44 33.14 -39.20 28.97
CA GLY A 44 33.54 -39.20 27.56
C GLY A 44 33.90 -37.82 27.03
N LEU A 45 33.10 -36.79 27.34
CA LEU A 45 33.36 -35.40 26.96
C LEU A 45 34.64 -34.86 27.60
N SER A 46 34.87 -35.15 28.89
CA SER A 46 36.08 -34.74 29.59
C SER A 46 37.33 -35.41 29.01
N LEU A 47 37.23 -36.68 28.61
CA LEU A 47 38.29 -37.40 27.92
C LEU A 47 38.59 -36.81 26.53
N LEU A 48 37.56 -36.44 25.76
CA LEU A 48 37.74 -35.81 24.45
C LEU A 48 38.38 -34.42 24.55
N CYS A 49 37.95 -33.60 25.52
CA CYS A 49 38.45 -32.24 25.69
C CYS A 49 39.88 -32.21 26.22
N SER A 50 40.23 -33.08 27.17
CA SER A 50 41.62 -33.21 27.67
C SER A 50 42.61 -33.64 26.58
N ASN A 51 42.14 -34.30 25.52
CA ASN A 51 42.93 -34.67 24.34
C ASN A 51 42.78 -33.69 23.15
N GLY A 52 42.10 -32.55 23.34
CA GLY A 52 41.93 -31.53 22.30
C GLY A 52 40.96 -31.90 21.16
N LEU A 53 40.19 -32.99 21.31
CA LEU A 53 39.23 -33.45 20.29
C LEU A 53 37.84 -32.79 20.39
N GLY A 54 37.53 -32.16 21.52
CA GLY A 54 36.25 -31.47 21.72
C GLY A 54 35.96 -30.36 20.70
N GLN A 55 36.99 -29.67 20.19
CA GLN A 55 36.86 -28.60 19.19
C GLN A 55 36.39 -29.11 17.80
N PHE A 56 36.52 -30.40 17.51
CA PHE A 56 36.10 -30.99 16.23
C PHE A 56 34.65 -31.44 16.24
N LEU A 57 33.99 -31.53 17.39
CA LEU A 57 32.59 -31.97 17.51
C LEU A 57 31.64 -31.04 16.76
N GLU A 58 31.88 -29.72 16.82
CA GLU A 58 31.11 -28.73 16.07
C GLU A 58 31.22 -28.95 14.55
N GLY A 59 32.46 -29.01 14.04
CA GLY A 59 32.73 -29.20 12.62
C GLY A 59 32.15 -30.53 12.12
N TRP A 60 32.37 -31.61 12.88
CA TRP A 60 31.85 -32.93 12.56
C TRP A 60 30.32 -32.95 12.47
N LEU A 61 29.62 -32.33 13.43
CA LEU A 61 28.15 -32.35 13.44
C LEU A 61 27.56 -31.53 12.29
N LEU A 62 28.14 -30.35 12.01
CA LEU A 62 27.72 -29.50 10.90
C LEU A 62 28.03 -30.14 9.52
N GLU A 63 29.20 -30.75 9.36
CA GLU A 63 29.56 -31.47 8.13
C GLU A 63 28.68 -32.70 7.94
N THR A 64 28.41 -33.46 9.01
CA THR A 64 27.51 -34.63 8.94
C THR A 64 26.10 -34.22 8.55
N LEU A 65 25.57 -33.13 9.13
CA LEU A 65 24.30 -32.53 8.73
C LEU A 65 24.33 -32.14 7.25
N GLN A 66 25.36 -31.43 6.80
CA GLN A 66 25.49 -30.96 5.41
C GLN A 66 25.52 -32.13 4.41
N VAL A 67 26.32 -33.17 4.70
CA VAL A 67 26.41 -34.38 3.85
C VAL A 67 25.06 -35.06 3.80
N ARG A 68 24.44 -35.34 4.96
CA ARG A 68 23.14 -36.02 5.01
C ARG A 68 22.05 -35.24 4.29
N LEU A 69 22.03 -33.92 4.47
CA LEU A 69 21.08 -33.03 3.83
C LEU A 69 21.23 -33.06 2.30
N THR A 70 22.47 -33.03 1.81
CA THR A 70 22.76 -33.02 0.37
C THR A 70 22.50 -34.37 -0.30
N THR A 71 22.89 -35.48 0.34
CA THR A 71 22.86 -36.81 -0.31
C THR A 71 21.52 -37.52 -0.19
N ALA A 72 20.73 -37.25 0.86
CA ALA A 72 19.52 -38.01 1.15
C ALA A 72 18.30 -37.12 1.39
N VAL A 73 18.36 -36.18 2.34
CA VAL A 73 17.17 -35.47 2.82
C VAL A 73 16.60 -34.50 1.77
N ALA A 74 17.44 -33.67 1.14
CA ALA A 74 16.96 -32.75 0.12
C ALA A 74 16.42 -33.49 -1.12
N PRO A 75 17.12 -34.50 -1.69
CA PRO A 75 16.56 -35.30 -2.78
C PRO A 75 15.22 -35.99 -2.44
N GLU A 76 15.09 -36.57 -1.24
CA GLU A 76 13.85 -37.19 -0.74
C GLU A 76 12.71 -36.17 -0.68
N PHE A 77 12.97 -34.98 -0.12
CA PHE A 77 12.01 -33.88 -0.06
C PHE A 77 11.53 -33.43 -1.45
N TRP A 78 12.46 -33.16 -2.38
CA TRP A 78 12.10 -32.70 -3.72
C TRP A 78 11.42 -33.77 -4.57
N ALA A 79 11.76 -35.05 -4.37
CA ALA A 79 11.07 -36.16 -5.02
C ALA A 79 9.62 -36.30 -4.51
N GLY A 80 9.40 -36.14 -3.20
CA GLY A 80 8.08 -36.14 -2.59
C GLY A 80 7.14 -35.07 -3.16
N LEU A 81 7.67 -33.89 -3.49
CA LEU A 81 6.88 -32.79 -4.07
C LEU A 81 6.55 -32.96 -5.57
N LYS A 82 7.30 -33.78 -6.32
CA LYS A 82 7.18 -33.93 -7.78
C LYS A 82 6.21 -35.04 -8.24
N GLN A 83 5.42 -35.62 -7.34
CA GLN A 83 4.46 -36.69 -7.68
C GLN A 83 3.47 -36.27 -8.79
N PRO A 84 3.01 -37.21 -9.66
CA PRO A 84 2.31 -36.88 -10.91
C PRO A 84 1.02 -36.07 -10.68
N GLU A 85 0.96 -34.90 -11.31
CA GLU A 85 0.02 -33.81 -10.99
C GLU A 85 -1.39 -34.00 -11.57
N ASN A 86 -1.52 -34.81 -12.62
CA ASN A 86 -2.70 -34.82 -13.48
C ASN A 86 -3.92 -35.56 -12.91
N GLU A 87 -3.78 -36.28 -11.79
CA GLU A 87 -4.86 -37.11 -11.22
C GLU A 87 -5.24 -36.74 -9.77
N LEU A 88 -4.48 -35.86 -9.11
CA LEU A 88 -4.68 -35.56 -7.69
C LEU A 88 -5.53 -34.30 -7.48
N GLY A 89 -6.49 -34.37 -6.56
CA GLY A 89 -7.27 -33.22 -6.12
C GLY A 89 -6.43 -32.25 -5.28
N GLU A 90 -6.90 -31.01 -5.14
CA GLU A 90 -6.24 -29.95 -4.35
C GLU A 90 -5.96 -30.38 -2.89
N LYS A 91 -6.91 -31.11 -2.28
CA LYS A 91 -6.78 -31.65 -0.93
C LYS A 91 -5.61 -32.64 -0.82
N ASP A 92 -5.43 -33.51 -1.80
CA ASP A 92 -4.36 -34.50 -1.80
C ASP A 92 -3.00 -33.84 -2.05
N ARG A 93 -2.95 -32.84 -2.95
CA ARG A 93 -1.75 -32.02 -3.16
C ARG A 93 -1.30 -31.31 -1.89
N THR A 94 -2.25 -30.76 -1.12
CA THR A 94 -1.99 -30.13 0.17
C THR A 94 -1.43 -31.13 1.19
N ARG A 95 -1.99 -32.34 1.25
CA ARG A 95 -1.49 -33.40 2.12
C ARG A 95 -0.06 -33.82 1.76
N ILE A 96 0.26 -33.96 0.47
CA ILE A 96 1.61 -34.28 0.00
C ILE A 96 2.61 -33.20 0.43
N LEU A 97 2.25 -31.91 0.27
CA LEU A 97 3.07 -30.79 0.72
C LEU A 97 3.39 -30.91 2.21
N LEU A 98 2.37 -31.15 3.04
CA LEU A 98 2.52 -31.28 4.49
C LEU A 98 3.36 -32.49 4.88
N ILE A 99 3.15 -33.65 4.23
CA ILE A 99 3.95 -34.85 4.46
C ILE A 99 5.42 -34.61 4.12
N ALA A 100 5.71 -33.93 3.01
CA ALA A 100 7.08 -33.59 2.62
C ALA A 100 7.77 -32.73 3.68
N PHE A 101 7.08 -31.72 4.23
CA PHE A 101 7.61 -30.88 5.30
C PHE A 101 7.75 -31.61 6.65
N ARG A 102 6.80 -32.50 7.01
CA ARG A 102 6.93 -33.38 8.19
C ARG A 102 8.15 -34.29 8.08
N THR A 103 8.30 -34.98 6.95
CA THR A 103 9.45 -35.86 6.71
C THR A 103 10.76 -35.05 6.75
N LEU A 104 10.78 -33.84 6.19
CA LEU A 104 11.94 -32.96 6.29
C LEU A 104 12.30 -32.64 7.75
N LEU A 105 11.31 -32.28 8.57
CA LEU A 105 11.51 -32.01 10.00
C LEU A 105 12.01 -33.26 10.73
N ASP A 106 11.35 -34.40 10.58
CA ASP A 106 11.71 -35.66 11.24
C ASP A 106 13.15 -36.09 10.93
N ARG A 107 13.64 -35.83 9.72
CA ARG A 107 15.02 -36.14 9.30
C ARG A 107 16.05 -35.16 9.86
N LEU A 108 15.66 -33.92 10.14
CA LEU A 108 16.53 -32.86 10.64
C LEU A 108 16.54 -32.76 12.16
N GLU A 109 15.44 -33.13 12.83
CA GLU A 109 15.25 -32.99 14.27
C GLU A 109 16.38 -33.60 15.12
N PRO A 110 16.92 -34.80 14.82
CA PRO A 110 18.02 -35.35 15.61
C PRO A 110 19.29 -34.48 15.55
N PHE A 111 19.58 -33.87 14.40
CA PHE A 111 20.72 -32.96 14.25
C PHE A 111 20.47 -31.60 14.91
N LEU A 112 19.24 -31.07 14.81
CA LEU A 112 18.85 -29.83 15.48
C LEU A 112 18.91 -29.98 17.00
N GLY A 113 18.35 -31.06 17.54
CA GLY A 113 18.46 -31.41 18.97
C GLY A 113 19.91 -31.64 19.39
N GLY A 114 20.72 -32.30 18.54
CA GLY A 114 22.16 -32.45 18.75
C GLY A 114 22.92 -31.13 18.86
N LEU A 115 22.64 -30.19 17.96
CA LEU A 115 23.25 -28.85 17.98
C LEU A 115 22.79 -28.03 19.19
N GLU A 116 21.53 -28.16 19.60
CA GLU A 116 21.01 -27.56 20.82
C GLU A 116 21.76 -28.10 22.05
N ARG A 117 21.90 -29.43 22.17
CA ARG A 117 22.65 -30.10 23.25
C ARG A 117 24.13 -29.72 23.27
N LEU A 118 24.79 -29.71 22.11
CA LEU A 118 26.20 -29.29 22.02
C LEU A 118 26.36 -27.83 22.44
N GLY A 119 25.41 -26.99 22.04
CA GLY A 119 25.33 -25.59 22.42
C GLY A 119 25.20 -25.40 23.92
N THR A 120 24.28 -26.12 24.58
CA THR A 120 24.12 -26.04 26.04
C THR A 120 25.36 -26.55 26.76
N TRP A 121 26.04 -27.59 26.26
CA TRP A 121 27.31 -28.04 26.81
C TRP A 121 28.42 -26.99 26.70
N GLN A 122 28.46 -26.22 25.61
CA GLN A 122 29.39 -25.10 25.44
C GLN A 122 29.07 -23.94 26.40
N ASP A 123 27.79 -23.59 26.54
CA ASP A 123 27.33 -22.51 27.41
C ASP A 123 27.57 -22.84 28.91
N GLU A 124 27.42 -24.11 29.29
CA GLU A 124 27.70 -24.64 30.63
C GLU A 124 29.19 -24.93 30.89
N GLY A 125 30.04 -24.88 29.86
CA GLY A 125 31.47 -25.21 29.95
C GLY A 125 31.75 -26.67 30.30
N ARG A 126 30.84 -27.60 29.97
CA ARG A 126 31.00 -29.03 30.29
C ARG A 126 32.26 -29.59 29.64
N GLY A 127 33.06 -30.29 30.44
CA GLY A 127 34.31 -30.92 29.98
C GLY A 127 35.40 -29.96 29.50
N GLY A 128 35.23 -28.64 29.61
CA GLY A 128 36.15 -27.65 29.06
C GLY A 128 35.89 -27.29 27.58
N LEU A 129 34.69 -27.60 27.07
CA LEU A 129 34.25 -27.16 25.75
C LEU A 129 34.15 -25.63 25.68
N CYS A 130 34.60 -25.07 24.56
CA CYS A 130 34.43 -23.65 24.24
C CYS A 130 33.98 -23.55 22.78
N GLY A 131 33.02 -22.66 22.50
CA GLY A 131 32.47 -22.51 21.17
C GLY A 131 31.45 -21.37 21.05
N PRO A 132 30.76 -21.28 19.90
CA PRO A 132 29.83 -20.18 19.60
C PRO A 132 28.49 -20.26 20.37
N GLY A 133 28.29 -21.29 21.20
CA GLY A 133 27.08 -21.50 22.01
C GLY A 133 25.89 -21.99 21.18
N ALA A 134 24.77 -22.28 21.86
CA ALA A 134 23.59 -22.86 21.21
C ALA A 134 23.03 -21.99 20.08
N ARG A 135 23.04 -20.67 20.26
CA ARG A 135 22.56 -19.72 19.25
C ARG A 135 23.43 -19.70 18.01
N GLY A 136 24.76 -19.63 18.17
CA GLY A 136 25.68 -19.55 17.03
C GLY A 136 25.71 -20.84 16.20
N LEU A 137 25.66 -22.01 16.85
CA LEU A 137 25.56 -23.30 16.16
C LEU A 137 24.26 -23.42 15.36
N ARG A 138 23.15 -23.00 15.96
CA ARG A 138 21.82 -22.99 15.32
C ARG A 138 21.78 -22.08 14.10
N GLU A 139 22.32 -20.86 14.20
CA GLU A 139 22.38 -19.91 13.07
C GLU A 139 23.21 -20.46 11.89
N ARG A 140 24.34 -21.14 12.18
CA ARG A 140 25.16 -21.82 11.15
C ARG A 140 24.41 -22.95 10.48
N ALA A 141 23.77 -23.82 11.25
CA ALA A 141 23.01 -24.94 10.72
C ALA A 141 21.84 -24.50 9.84
N PHE A 142 21.05 -23.52 10.28
CA PHE A 142 19.95 -22.99 9.46
C PHE A 142 20.45 -22.26 8.21
N SER A 143 21.62 -21.64 8.25
CA SER A 143 22.23 -21.06 7.04
C SER A 143 22.58 -22.14 6.01
N VAL A 144 23.13 -23.28 6.45
CA VAL A 144 23.40 -24.44 5.59
C VAL A 144 22.10 -25.04 5.04
N ILE A 145 21.08 -25.22 5.89
CA ILE A 145 19.76 -25.73 5.47
C ILE A 145 19.13 -24.83 4.41
N ARG A 146 19.12 -23.51 4.64
CA ARG A 146 18.60 -22.53 3.67
C ARG A 146 19.42 -22.52 2.37
N ALA A 147 20.74 -22.64 2.44
CA ALA A 147 21.58 -22.67 1.24
C ALA A 147 21.32 -23.91 0.38
N ILE A 148 21.12 -25.09 0.99
CA ILE A 148 20.90 -26.33 0.23
C ILE A 148 19.46 -26.43 -0.30
N LEU A 149 18.46 -26.02 0.49
CA LEU A 149 17.05 -26.13 0.11
C LEU A 149 16.54 -24.92 -0.67
N LEU A 150 16.91 -23.69 -0.30
CA LEU A 150 16.23 -22.48 -0.76
C LEU A 150 17.10 -21.50 -1.54
N PHE A 151 18.32 -21.89 -1.94
CA PHE A 151 19.14 -21.07 -2.85
C PHE A 151 18.48 -20.97 -4.23
N SER A 152 17.92 -22.07 -4.73
CA SER A 152 17.11 -22.12 -5.96
C SER A 152 15.84 -22.92 -5.69
N PRO A 153 14.80 -22.32 -5.09
CA PRO A 153 13.57 -23.02 -4.79
C PRO A 153 12.93 -23.53 -6.09
N SER A 154 12.47 -24.79 -6.09
CA SER A 154 11.74 -25.35 -7.23
C SER A 154 10.43 -24.58 -7.46
N ALA A 155 10.11 -24.28 -8.72
CA ALA A 155 8.83 -23.65 -9.09
C ALA A 155 7.61 -24.46 -8.57
N VAL A 156 7.77 -25.79 -8.47
CA VAL A 156 6.74 -26.69 -7.91
C VAL A 156 6.43 -26.33 -6.46
N LEU A 157 7.43 -26.02 -5.64
CA LEU A 157 7.22 -25.63 -4.24
C LEU A 157 6.49 -24.28 -4.15
N GLN A 158 6.92 -23.29 -4.92
CA GLN A 158 6.26 -21.97 -4.96
C GLN A 158 4.78 -22.12 -5.35
N MET A 159 4.48 -22.89 -6.40
CA MET A 159 3.11 -23.15 -6.85
C MET A 159 2.27 -23.85 -5.78
N ARG A 160 2.80 -24.87 -5.11
CA ARG A 160 2.07 -25.62 -4.06
C ARG A 160 1.80 -24.77 -2.83
N ILE A 161 2.79 -23.99 -2.40
CA ILE A 161 2.64 -23.06 -1.27
C ILE A 161 1.63 -21.96 -1.61
N LEU A 162 1.66 -21.43 -2.83
CA LEU A 162 0.69 -20.43 -3.31
C LEU A 162 -0.73 -20.99 -3.36
N GLU A 163 -0.93 -22.20 -3.90
CA GLU A 163 -2.23 -22.89 -3.94
C GLU A 163 -2.76 -23.09 -2.51
N PHE A 164 -1.93 -23.63 -1.62
CA PHE A 164 -2.28 -23.86 -0.22
C PHE A 164 -2.66 -22.58 0.53
N TYR A 165 -1.84 -21.53 0.44
CA TYR A 165 -2.13 -20.27 1.11
C TYR A 165 -3.34 -19.55 0.51
N SER A 166 -3.54 -19.65 -0.80
CA SER A 166 -4.73 -19.09 -1.46
C SER A 166 -5.99 -19.75 -0.90
N ARG A 167 -5.99 -21.08 -0.75
CA ARG A 167 -7.12 -21.81 -0.19
C ARG A 167 -7.38 -21.46 1.27
N THR A 168 -6.37 -21.51 2.12
CA THR A 168 -6.52 -21.20 3.56
C THR A 168 -6.94 -19.75 3.79
N PHE A 169 -6.47 -18.83 2.95
CA PHE A 169 -6.93 -17.44 2.93
C PHE A 169 -8.42 -17.35 2.58
N SER A 170 -8.86 -17.97 1.48
CA SER A 170 -10.28 -18.00 1.09
C SER A 170 -11.17 -18.58 2.18
N VAL A 171 -10.73 -19.65 2.86
CA VAL A 171 -11.43 -20.21 4.02
C VAL A 171 -11.54 -19.17 5.14
N HIS A 172 -10.43 -18.51 5.50
CA HIS A 172 -10.44 -17.49 6.55
C HIS A 172 -11.39 -16.32 6.24
N MET A 173 -11.33 -15.82 5.00
CA MET A 173 -12.19 -14.73 4.56
C MET A 173 -13.66 -15.15 4.51
N SER A 174 -13.98 -16.39 4.11
CA SER A 174 -15.37 -16.87 4.15
C SER A 174 -15.93 -16.97 5.58
N GLN A 175 -15.12 -17.36 6.56
CA GLN A 175 -15.55 -17.49 7.96
C GLN A 175 -15.72 -16.14 8.67
N LYS A 176 -14.92 -15.13 8.30
CA LYS A 176 -14.96 -13.81 8.94
C LYS A 176 -15.73 -12.75 8.14
N GLY A 177 -15.73 -12.85 6.82
CA GLY A 177 -16.41 -11.91 5.91
C GLY A 177 -17.93 -12.06 5.90
N GLU A 178 -18.46 -13.24 6.24
CA GLU A 178 -19.91 -13.44 6.48
C GLU A 178 -20.48 -12.58 7.63
N ALA A 179 -19.61 -11.92 8.43
CA ALA A 179 -20.05 -11.00 9.47
C ALA A 179 -20.34 -9.56 8.97
N GLU A 180 -19.83 -9.16 7.80
CA GLU A 180 -19.96 -7.77 7.29
C GLU A 180 -20.96 -7.63 6.13
N GLU A 181 -21.06 -8.61 5.23
CA GLU A 181 -21.99 -8.54 4.10
C GLU A 181 -23.13 -9.55 4.28
N GLY A 182 -24.27 -9.06 4.78
CA GLY A 182 -25.52 -9.82 4.97
C GLY A 182 -26.20 -10.28 3.67
N VAL A 183 -25.44 -10.65 2.64
CA VAL A 183 -25.95 -11.20 1.39
C VAL A 183 -25.93 -12.72 1.48
N ARG A 184 -26.97 -13.29 2.09
CA ARG A 184 -27.37 -14.66 1.78
C ARG A 184 -27.97 -14.69 0.37
N GLY A 185 -27.14 -15.01 -0.61
CA GLY A 185 -27.54 -15.46 -1.95
C GLY A 185 -27.49 -16.99 -2.06
N PRO A 186 -28.28 -17.59 -2.96
CA PRO A 186 -29.06 -18.81 -2.71
C PRO A 186 -28.29 -20.14 -2.88
N ASP A 187 -28.68 -21.15 -2.09
CA ASP A 187 -28.77 -22.59 -2.43
C ASP A 187 -27.75 -23.18 -3.44
N GLY A 188 -26.48 -22.82 -3.33
CA GLY A 188 -25.39 -23.58 -3.93
C GLY A 188 -24.91 -24.61 -2.92
N GLY A 189 -25.08 -25.91 -3.19
CA GLY A 189 -24.58 -26.99 -2.33
C GLY A 189 -23.05 -27.08 -2.22
N VAL A 190 -22.34 -25.96 -2.37
CA VAL A 190 -20.87 -25.79 -2.45
C VAL A 190 -20.42 -24.82 -1.36
N CYS A 191 -19.34 -25.15 -0.66
CA CYS A 191 -18.78 -24.33 0.40
C CYS A 191 -18.10 -23.06 -0.16
N LEU A 192 -18.40 -21.88 0.41
CA LEU A 192 -17.82 -20.59 0.00
C LEU A 192 -16.29 -20.50 0.20
N GLY A 193 -15.73 -21.25 1.16
CA GLY A 193 -14.28 -21.28 1.40
C GLY A 193 -13.52 -22.22 0.46
N CYS A 194 -13.88 -23.51 0.48
CA CYS A 194 -13.16 -24.54 -0.29
C CYS A 194 -13.73 -24.80 -1.69
N THR A 195 -14.84 -24.16 -2.09
CA THR A 195 -15.47 -24.29 -3.42
C THR A 195 -15.83 -25.73 -3.83
N VAL A 196 -15.89 -26.63 -2.85
CA VAL A 196 -16.25 -28.06 -2.98
C VAL A 196 -17.65 -28.27 -2.41
N PRO A 197 -18.44 -29.28 -2.86
CA PRO A 197 -19.74 -29.58 -2.26
C PRO A 197 -19.70 -29.63 -0.74
N THR A 198 -20.73 -29.12 -0.07
CA THR A 198 -20.77 -28.99 1.41
C THR A 198 -20.53 -30.31 2.14
N GLN A 199 -20.93 -31.43 1.55
CA GLN A 199 -20.69 -32.79 2.06
C GLN A 199 -19.22 -33.23 2.03
N GLN A 200 -18.39 -32.61 1.18
CA GLN A 200 -16.96 -32.89 1.01
C GLN A 200 -16.09 -31.69 1.45
N CYS A 201 -16.67 -30.78 2.23
CA CYS A 201 -15.97 -29.62 2.76
C CYS A 201 -14.79 -30.04 3.64
N TRP A 202 -13.65 -29.39 3.46
CA TRP A 202 -12.43 -29.64 4.23
C TRP A 202 -11.82 -28.35 4.80
N CYS A 203 -12.63 -27.30 4.98
CA CYS A 203 -12.19 -26.00 5.50
C CYS A 203 -11.54 -26.08 6.89
N GLN A 204 -12.09 -26.89 7.79
CA GLN A 204 -11.52 -27.09 9.13
C GLN A 204 -10.16 -27.80 9.05
N GLU A 205 -10.07 -28.87 8.26
CA GLU A 205 -8.82 -29.60 8.01
C GLU A 205 -7.77 -28.67 7.38
N ALA A 206 -8.13 -27.79 6.46
CA ALA A 206 -7.21 -26.82 5.85
C ALA A 206 -6.59 -25.86 6.88
N LEU A 207 -7.37 -25.40 7.87
CA LEU A 207 -6.88 -24.51 8.92
C LEU A 207 -5.99 -25.24 9.94
N GLU A 208 -6.30 -26.49 10.26
CA GLU A 208 -5.44 -27.35 11.09
C GLU A 208 -4.10 -27.63 10.39
N GLN A 209 -4.15 -27.96 9.09
CA GLN A 209 -2.96 -28.12 8.25
C GLN A 209 -2.15 -26.83 8.13
N LEU A 210 -2.80 -25.65 8.16
CA LEU A 210 -2.11 -24.36 8.17
C LEU A 210 -1.31 -24.17 9.46
N GLN A 211 -1.92 -24.41 10.61
CA GLN A 211 -1.25 -24.30 11.91
C GLN A 211 -0.05 -25.24 11.99
N GLU A 212 -0.22 -26.47 11.53
CA GLU A 212 0.84 -27.45 11.51
C GLU A 212 1.97 -27.07 10.55
N LEU A 213 1.66 -26.65 9.33
CA LEU A 213 2.69 -26.21 8.38
C LEU A 213 3.45 -25.00 8.92
N SER A 214 2.75 -24.02 9.51
CA SER A 214 3.35 -22.86 10.16
C SER A 214 4.27 -23.25 11.32
N HIS A 215 3.89 -24.24 12.14
CA HIS A 215 4.73 -24.78 13.20
C HIS A 215 5.99 -25.48 12.64
N ILE A 216 5.85 -26.33 11.63
CA ILE A 216 6.99 -27.01 11.00
C ILE A 216 7.97 -25.99 10.40
N LEU A 217 7.44 -25.00 9.66
CA LEU A 217 8.24 -23.96 9.03
C LEU A 217 8.90 -23.01 10.05
N SER A 218 8.27 -22.76 11.20
CA SER A 218 8.88 -21.96 12.28
C SER A 218 10.00 -22.73 12.97
N ARG A 219 9.80 -24.03 13.28
CA ARG A 219 10.83 -24.91 13.86
C ARG A 219 12.06 -25.02 12.97
N LEU A 220 11.86 -25.06 11.64
CA LEU A 220 12.94 -25.08 10.66
C LEU A 220 13.52 -23.69 10.33
N GLN A 221 12.96 -22.61 10.90
CA GLN A 221 13.27 -21.21 10.56
C GLN A 221 13.24 -20.91 9.04
N LEU A 222 12.26 -21.49 8.33
CA LEU A 222 12.02 -21.31 6.90
C LEU A 222 10.74 -20.52 6.60
N LEU A 223 9.91 -20.24 7.61
CA LEU A 223 8.60 -19.61 7.47
C LEU A 223 8.63 -18.31 6.65
N GLU A 224 9.47 -17.34 7.03
CA GLU A 224 9.55 -16.07 6.30
C GLU A 224 10.01 -16.29 4.84
N ARG A 225 10.97 -17.19 4.60
CA ARG A 225 11.56 -17.39 3.27
C ARG A 225 10.64 -18.14 2.32
N VAL A 226 9.91 -19.15 2.81
CA VAL A 226 9.01 -19.98 2.00
C VAL A 226 7.67 -19.28 1.79
N SER A 227 7.15 -18.59 2.81
CA SER A 227 5.79 -18.06 2.79
C SER A 227 5.69 -16.64 2.24
N SER A 228 6.74 -15.82 2.36
CA SER A 228 6.68 -14.39 1.98
C SER A 228 6.21 -14.15 0.55
N GLU A 229 6.81 -14.82 -0.44
CA GLU A 229 6.48 -14.61 -1.86
C GLU A 229 5.02 -14.97 -2.18
N ALA A 230 4.56 -16.13 -1.71
CA ALA A 230 3.19 -16.59 -1.93
C ALA A 230 2.18 -15.67 -1.23
N VAL A 231 2.44 -15.31 0.04
CA VAL A 231 1.63 -14.37 0.79
C VAL A 231 1.57 -13.02 0.08
N THR A 232 2.71 -12.45 -0.32
CA THR A 232 2.76 -11.19 -1.08
C THR A 232 1.94 -11.28 -2.36
N SER A 233 2.08 -12.34 -3.14
CA SER A 233 1.34 -12.52 -4.39
C SER A 233 -0.17 -12.60 -4.16
N ILE A 234 -0.62 -13.31 -3.12
CA ILE A 234 -2.04 -13.43 -2.76
C ILE A 234 -2.59 -12.05 -2.39
N LEU A 235 -1.92 -11.37 -1.45
CA LEU A 235 -2.35 -10.07 -0.97
C LEU A 235 -2.41 -9.01 -2.08
N HIS A 236 -1.39 -8.97 -2.94
CA HIS A 236 -1.35 -8.05 -4.07
C HIS A 236 -2.52 -8.28 -5.02
N LYS A 237 -2.75 -9.53 -5.42
CA LYS A 237 -3.85 -9.91 -6.31
C LYS A 237 -5.22 -9.57 -5.71
N LEU A 238 -5.39 -9.75 -4.41
CA LEU A 238 -6.64 -9.43 -3.71
C LEU A 238 -6.91 -7.94 -3.66
N ILE A 239 -5.89 -7.13 -3.37
CA ILE A 239 -6.01 -5.67 -3.39
C ILE A 239 -6.40 -5.22 -4.80
N GLU A 240 -5.72 -5.72 -5.83
CA GLU A 240 -6.05 -5.42 -7.24
C GLU A 240 -7.50 -5.80 -7.58
N GLN A 241 -7.95 -7.01 -7.21
CA GLN A 241 -9.31 -7.46 -7.46
C GLN A 241 -10.37 -6.63 -6.73
N ARG A 242 -10.14 -6.34 -5.44
CA ARG A 242 -11.07 -5.54 -4.63
C ARG A 242 -11.19 -4.13 -5.19
N MET A 243 -10.08 -3.53 -5.61
CA MET A 243 -10.06 -2.21 -6.23
C MET A 243 -10.84 -2.17 -7.54
N GLU A 244 -10.61 -3.13 -8.42
CA GLU A 244 -11.32 -3.20 -9.70
C GLU A 244 -12.84 -3.39 -9.51
N GLN A 245 -13.25 -4.16 -8.49
CA GLN A 245 -14.66 -4.49 -8.25
C GLN A 245 -15.42 -3.40 -7.49
N HIS A 246 -14.80 -2.78 -6.48
CA HIS A 246 -15.51 -1.88 -5.56
C HIS A 246 -15.17 -0.40 -5.75
N CYS A 247 -13.99 -0.07 -6.27
CA CYS A 247 -13.52 1.32 -6.33
C CYS A 247 -13.61 1.92 -7.74
N ARG A 248 -13.47 1.12 -8.79
CA ARG A 248 -13.41 1.63 -10.17
C ARG A 248 -14.74 2.25 -10.59
N GLY A 249 -14.70 3.46 -11.14
CA GLY A 249 -15.88 4.20 -11.59
C GLY A 249 -16.79 4.79 -10.51
N GLU A 250 -16.56 4.48 -9.23
CA GLU A 250 -17.30 5.05 -8.09
C GLU A 250 -16.51 6.20 -7.46
N TYR A 251 -17.11 7.39 -7.39
CA TYR A 251 -16.44 8.63 -6.96
C TYR A 251 -17.13 9.34 -5.79
N GLU A 252 -18.36 8.96 -5.46
CA GLU A 252 -19.19 9.65 -4.47
C GLU A 252 -18.91 9.17 -3.03
N SER A 253 -18.09 8.12 -2.87
CA SER A 253 -17.76 7.53 -1.58
C SER A 253 -16.24 7.43 -1.36
N SER A 254 -15.83 7.53 -0.09
CA SER A 254 -14.45 7.30 0.33
C SER A 254 -14.23 5.82 0.64
N PHE A 255 -13.09 5.27 0.20
CA PHE A 255 -12.74 3.86 0.35
C PHE A 255 -11.63 3.63 1.39
N LEU A 256 -11.04 4.68 1.94
CA LEU A 256 -9.90 4.55 2.86
C LEU A 256 -10.28 3.85 4.16
N PHE A 257 -11.43 4.19 4.74
CA PHE A 257 -11.88 3.60 6.00
C PHE A 257 -12.31 2.14 5.82
N SER A 258 -13.13 1.85 4.81
CA SER A 258 -13.57 0.48 4.51
C SER A 258 -12.40 -0.43 4.12
N PHE A 259 -11.35 0.12 3.51
CA PHE A 259 -10.11 -0.62 3.28
C PHE A 259 -9.36 -0.92 4.58
N GLN A 260 -9.30 0.01 5.52
CA GLN A 260 -8.63 -0.21 6.81
C GLN A 260 -9.31 -1.32 7.62
N GLU A 261 -10.64 -1.33 7.70
CA GLU A 261 -11.40 -2.39 8.38
C GLU A 261 -11.18 -3.75 7.72
N TRP A 262 -11.29 -3.81 6.38
CA TRP A 262 -11.00 -5.02 5.62
C TRP A 262 -9.55 -5.51 5.80
N LEU A 263 -8.59 -4.58 5.88
CA LEU A 263 -7.18 -4.93 6.09
C LEU A 263 -6.97 -5.60 7.44
N GLU A 264 -7.73 -5.27 8.49
CA GLU A 264 -7.64 -5.98 9.77
C GLU A 264 -8.05 -7.45 9.65
N LEU A 265 -9.05 -7.77 8.82
CA LEU A 265 -9.46 -9.16 8.57
C LEU A 265 -8.32 -9.94 7.90
N VAL A 266 -7.67 -9.32 6.91
CA VAL A 266 -6.52 -9.87 6.19
C VAL A 266 -5.31 -10.05 7.12
N LEU A 267 -5.01 -9.07 7.96
CA LEU A 267 -3.96 -9.16 8.98
C LEU A 267 -4.26 -10.27 10.01
N GLY A 268 -5.55 -10.52 10.28
CA GLY A 268 -6.01 -11.64 11.09
C GLY A 268 -5.75 -13.02 10.49
N TRP A 269 -5.60 -13.14 9.16
CA TRP A 269 -5.10 -14.36 8.53
C TRP A 269 -3.57 -14.43 8.61
N LEU A 270 -2.89 -13.32 8.34
CA LEU A 270 -1.42 -13.24 8.43
C LEU A 270 -0.90 -13.60 9.82
N SER A 271 -1.61 -13.20 10.88
CA SER A 271 -1.25 -13.57 12.25
C SER A 271 -1.34 -15.08 12.50
N ARG A 272 -2.21 -15.81 11.80
CA ARG A 272 -2.25 -17.28 11.85
C ARG A 272 -1.11 -17.92 11.05
N VAL A 273 -0.78 -17.37 9.88
CA VAL A 273 0.34 -17.86 9.06
C VAL A 273 1.68 -17.68 9.79
N PHE A 274 1.87 -16.52 10.43
CA PHE A 274 3.10 -16.14 11.14
C PHE A 274 3.01 -16.33 12.66
N ALA A 275 2.08 -17.15 13.15
CA ALA A 275 2.01 -17.51 14.57
C ALA A 275 3.27 -18.31 14.95
N SER A 276 4.15 -17.72 15.77
CA SER A 276 5.29 -18.41 16.37
C SER A 276 4.94 -18.76 17.81
N GLU A 277 5.01 -20.05 18.16
CA GLU A 277 4.91 -20.53 19.55
C GLU A 277 6.22 -20.33 20.35
N GLU A 278 6.93 -19.22 20.16
CA GLU A 278 8.06 -18.87 21.05
C GLU A 278 7.59 -18.18 22.34
N GLY A 279 6.55 -18.74 22.97
CA GLY A 279 5.93 -18.24 24.20
C GLY A 279 5.49 -19.37 25.12
N GLY A 280 6.39 -20.31 25.42
CA GLY A 280 6.15 -21.36 26.41
C GLY A 280 6.04 -20.80 27.83
N LEU A 281 4.86 -21.04 28.44
CA LEU A 281 4.50 -20.99 29.86
C LEU A 281 4.55 -19.65 30.62
N GLY A 282 3.34 -19.08 30.79
CA GLY A 282 2.91 -18.55 32.09
C GLY A 282 2.91 -17.02 32.23
N THR A 283 1.81 -16.38 31.85
CA THR A 283 1.02 -15.51 32.75
C THR A 283 -0.18 -14.92 32.00
N VAL A 284 -1.35 -15.07 32.60
CA VAL A 284 -2.60 -14.44 32.18
C VAL A 284 -2.43 -12.91 32.31
N PRO A 285 -2.82 -12.09 31.31
CA PRO A 285 -2.79 -10.65 31.49
C PRO A 285 -4.03 -10.24 32.30
N ASN A 286 -3.85 -10.13 33.63
CA ASN A 286 -4.79 -9.38 34.44
C ASN A 286 -4.53 -7.88 34.20
N SER A 287 -5.59 -7.19 33.79
CA SER A 287 -5.67 -5.75 33.69
C SER A 287 -5.17 -5.05 34.95
N THR A 288 -4.18 -4.17 34.83
CA THR A 288 -4.15 -2.78 35.37
C THR A 288 -2.76 -2.16 35.25
N GLY A 289 -2.68 -0.95 34.68
CA GLY A 289 -1.59 0.00 34.92
C GLY A 289 -0.61 0.22 33.77
N SER A 290 -0.84 1.27 32.98
CA SER A 290 0.15 1.88 32.07
C SER A 290 1.44 2.28 32.79
N ARG A 291 2.60 1.87 32.25
CA ARG A 291 3.77 2.74 32.02
C ARG A 291 4.56 2.26 30.80
N ALA A 292 4.90 3.21 29.94
CA ALA A 292 5.67 3.05 28.72
C ALA A 292 7.09 2.52 28.99
N GLY A 293 7.54 1.61 28.13
CA GLY A 293 8.87 1.01 28.11
C GLY A 293 8.89 -0.13 27.09
N GLU A 294 9.34 0.19 25.88
CA GLU A 294 9.30 -0.64 24.67
C GLU A 294 10.16 -1.90 24.77
N VAL A 295 9.52 -3.07 24.66
CA VAL A 295 10.00 -4.18 23.81
C VAL A 295 8.76 -4.77 23.17
N GLY A 296 8.38 -4.23 22.01
CA GLY A 296 7.31 -4.81 21.20
C GLY A 296 7.69 -6.25 20.85
N GLN A 297 6.81 -7.20 21.18
CA GLN A 297 6.96 -8.60 20.78
C GLN A 297 7.27 -8.70 19.27
N PRO A 298 8.17 -9.61 18.84
CA PRO A 298 8.61 -9.71 17.45
C PRO A 298 7.45 -9.99 16.47
N ALA A 299 6.42 -10.72 16.91
CA ALA A 299 5.22 -10.98 16.12
C ALA A 299 4.42 -9.71 15.78
N ASN A 300 4.41 -8.72 16.68
CA ASN A 300 3.71 -7.44 16.46
C ASN A 300 4.48 -6.57 15.45
N ALA A 301 5.82 -6.62 15.45
CA ALA A 301 6.64 -5.90 14.47
C ALA A 301 6.47 -6.43 13.04
N VAL A 302 6.37 -7.75 12.86
CA VAL A 302 6.15 -8.38 11.53
C VAL A 302 4.76 -8.00 11.00
N LEU A 303 3.72 -8.09 11.83
CA LEU A 303 2.36 -7.68 11.42
C LEU A 303 2.29 -6.20 11.08
N GLN A 304 2.97 -5.34 11.86
CA GLN A 304 3.03 -3.91 11.55
C GLN A 304 3.77 -3.63 10.24
N ARG A 305 4.83 -4.37 9.92
CA ARG A 305 5.51 -4.28 8.63
C ARG A 305 4.58 -4.66 7.48
N TRP A 306 3.80 -5.74 7.63
CA TRP A 306 2.81 -6.14 6.63
C TRP A 306 1.69 -5.11 6.49
N ARG A 307 1.19 -4.54 7.58
CA ARG A 307 0.22 -3.44 7.56
C ARG A 307 0.72 -2.27 6.73
N CYS A 308 1.93 -1.80 7.03
CA CYS A 308 2.56 -0.70 6.29
C CYS A 308 2.76 -1.06 4.81
N HIS A 309 3.24 -2.26 4.52
CA HIS A 309 3.46 -2.73 3.15
C HIS A 309 2.15 -2.77 2.35
N MET A 310 1.08 -3.32 2.93
CA MET A 310 -0.24 -3.41 2.28
C MET A 310 -0.88 -2.05 2.08
N HIS A 311 -0.78 -1.16 3.07
CA HIS A 311 -1.29 0.20 2.93
C HIS A 311 -0.55 0.97 1.84
N GLN A 312 0.78 0.88 1.78
CA GLN A 312 1.58 1.49 0.70
C GLN A 312 1.25 0.90 -0.67
N PHE A 313 1.09 -0.42 -0.76
CA PHE A 313 0.72 -1.10 -2.00
C PHE A 313 -0.67 -0.65 -2.48
N PHE A 314 -1.65 -0.61 -1.58
CA PHE A 314 -2.98 -0.08 -1.86
C PHE A 314 -2.92 1.37 -2.36
N CYS A 315 -2.27 2.28 -1.62
CA CYS A 315 -2.17 3.68 -2.03
C CYS A 315 -1.57 3.82 -3.43
N ARG A 316 -0.54 3.02 -3.76
CA ARG A 316 0.10 3.06 -5.08
C ARG A 316 -0.85 2.65 -6.21
N ILE A 317 -1.60 1.56 -6.03
CA ILE A 317 -2.56 1.13 -7.06
C ILE A 317 -3.75 2.10 -7.11
N TYR A 318 -4.23 2.57 -5.96
CA TYR A 318 -5.33 3.53 -5.87
C TYR A 318 -5.04 4.82 -6.59
N VAL A 319 -3.85 5.37 -6.39
CA VAL A 319 -3.39 6.56 -7.12
C VAL A 319 -3.31 6.28 -8.61
N ASN A 320 -2.75 5.14 -9.05
CA ASN A 320 -2.70 4.80 -10.48
C ASN A 320 -4.09 4.76 -11.11
N MET A 321 -5.03 4.03 -10.50
CA MET A 321 -6.40 3.92 -10.98
C MET A 321 -7.08 5.29 -11.02
N ARG A 322 -6.99 6.09 -9.94
CA ARG A 322 -7.58 7.43 -9.89
C ARG A 322 -6.93 8.41 -10.85
N ILE A 323 -5.65 8.27 -11.18
CA ILE A 323 -4.98 9.07 -12.22
C ILE A 323 -5.58 8.79 -13.61
N GLU A 324 -5.91 7.53 -13.92
CA GLU A 324 -6.57 7.17 -15.19
C GLU A 324 -7.98 7.76 -15.28
N GLU A 325 -8.69 7.81 -14.16
CA GLU A 325 -10.06 8.29 -14.06
C GLU A 325 -10.17 9.81 -13.79
N LEU A 326 -9.07 10.50 -13.51
CA LEU A 326 -9.06 11.86 -12.95
C LEU A 326 -9.82 12.88 -13.80
N PHE A 327 -9.80 12.75 -15.12
CA PHE A 327 -10.60 13.62 -15.99
C PHE A 327 -12.10 13.46 -15.76
N SER A 328 -12.57 12.21 -15.59
CA SER A 328 -13.97 11.92 -15.29
C SER A 328 -14.33 12.40 -13.88
N ILE A 329 -13.46 12.14 -12.91
CA ILE A 329 -13.60 12.64 -11.53
C ILE A 329 -13.76 14.17 -11.52
N ILE A 330 -12.91 14.90 -12.25
CA ILE A 330 -12.99 16.37 -12.36
C ILE A 330 -14.31 16.81 -12.98
N ARG A 331 -14.79 16.14 -14.03
CA ARG A 331 -16.05 16.48 -14.69
C ARG A 331 -17.25 16.30 -13.77
N ASP A 332 -17.22 15.29 -12.90
CA ASP A 332 -18.33 14.91 -12.03
C ASP A 332 -18.27 15.64 -10.65
N PHE A 333 -17.35 16.60 -10.48
CA PHE A 333 -17.27 17.46 -9.28
C PHE A 333 -18.47 18.42 -9.20
N PRO A 334 -19.14 18.61 -8.05
CA PRO A 334 -18.68 18.37 -6.67
C PRO A 334 -19.00 17.00 -6.06
N GLU A 335 -19.83 16.18 -6.70
CA GLU A 335 -20.22 14.87 -6.16
C GLU A 335 -19.02 13.94 -5.98
N SER A 336 -18.01 14.08 -6.85
CA SER A 336 -16.74 13.34 -6.80
C SER A 336 -15.73 13.82 -5.74
N LYS A 337 -16.11 14.74 -4.83
CA LYS A 337 -15.20 15.29 -3.80
C LYS A 337 -14.53 14.21 -2.92
N PRO A 338 -15.23 13.15 -2.45
CA PRO A 338 -14.59 12.10 -1.64
C PRO A 338 -13.44 11.39 -2.36
N ALA A 339 -13.57 11.14 -3.67
CA ALA A 339 -12.49 10.55 -4.46
C ALA A 339 -11.25 11.46 -4.56
N ILE A 340 -11.44 12.78 -4.61
CA ILE A 340 -10.35 13.76 -4.60
C ILE A 340 -9.63 13.80 -3.24
N GLU A 341 -10.38 13.73 -2.13
CA GLU A 341 -9.81 13.68 -0.78
C GLU A 341 -9.00 12.40 -0.54
N ASP A 342 -9.53 11.25 -0.98
CA ASP A 342 -8.80 9.99 -0.93
C ASP A 342 -7.54 10.01 -1.79
N LEU A 343 -7.64 10.59 -3.00
CA LEU A 343 -6.51 10.74 -3.90
C LEU A 343 -5.43 11.64 -3.27
N LYS A 344 -5.81 12.75 -2.63
CA LYS A 344 -4.89 13.62 -1.89
C LYS A 344 -4.13 12.86 -0.81
N PHE A 345 -4.85 12.16 0.05
CA PHE A 345 -4.25 11.37 1.14
C PHE A 345 -3.25 10.32 0.63
N CYS A 346 -3.59 9.63 -0.46
CA CYS A 346 -2.72 8.63 -1.07
C CYS A 346 -1.56 9.26 -1.85
N LEU A 347 -1.76 10.43 -2.47
CA LEU A 347 -0.73 11.12 -3.25
C LEU A 347 0.39 11.67 -2.35
N GLU A 348 0.09 12.09 -1.12
CA GLU A 348 1.10 12.50 -0.13
C GLU A 348 2.02 11.33 0.29
N ARG A 349 1.50 10.10 0.22
CA ARG A 349 2.21 8.87 0.60
C ARG A 349 2.89 8.19 -0.58
N THR A 350 2.70 8.70 -1.80
CA THR A 350 3.25 8.14 -3.02
C THR A 350 4.08 9.19 -3.77
N ASN A 351 5.06 8.76 -4.56
CA ASN A 351 5.90 9.67 -5.35
C ASN A 351 5.35 9.87 -6.78
N GLN A 352 4.03 9.97 -6.94
CA GLN A 352 3.34 9.86 -8.25
C GLN A 352 2.78 11.17 -8.82
N ARG A 353 3.06 12.32 -8.19
CA ARG A 353 2.58 13.65 -8.63
C ARG A 353 2.93 13.98 -10.09
N GLN A 354 4.13 13.61 -10.56
CA GLN A 354 4.55 13.84 -11.95
C GLN A 354 3.78 12.97 -12.96
N GLN A 355 3.45 11.74 -12.58
CA GLN A 355 2.63 10.84 -13.39
C GLN A 355 1.22 11.39 -13.54
N LEU A 356 0.63 11.89 -12.44
CA LEU A 356 -0.66 12.57 -12.43
C LEU A 356 -0.66 13.76 -13.40
N LEU A 357 0.33 14.65 -13.31
CA LEU A 357 0.45 15.82 -14.19
C LEU A 357 0.52 15.43 -15.67
N THR A 358 1.32 14.42 -16.00
CA THR A 358 1.52 13.97 -17.38
C THR A 358 0.26 13.33 -17.94
N SER A 359 -0.38 12.45 -17.16
CA SER A 359 -1.64 11.78 -17.53
C SER A 359 -2.76 12.80 -17.72
N LEU A 360 -2.94 13.72 -16.76
CA LEU A 360 -4.02 14.70 -16.80
C LEU A 360 -3.88 15.68 -17.97
N LYS A 361 -2.66 16.16 -18.26
CA LYS A 361 -2.39 16.97 -19.46
C LYS A 361 -2.79 16.24 -20.74
N THR A 362 -2.35 14.99 -20.86
CA THR A 362 -2.67 14.13 -22.01
C THR A 362 -4.18 13.94 -22.13
N ALA A 363 -4.89 13.73 -21.01
CA ALA A 363 -6.34 13.60 -20.99
C ALA A 363 -7.05 14.89 -21.44
N PHE A 364 -6.62 16.07 -21.00
CA PHE A 364 -7.18 17.33 -21.48
C PHE A 364 -6.95 17.52 -22.98
N GLU A 365 -5.74 17.30 -23.48
CA GLU A 365 -5.40 17.46 -24.91
C GLU A 365 -6.20 16.51 -25.81
N THR A 366 -6.36 15.25 -25.38
CA THR A 366 -7.03 14.22 -26.18
C THR A 366 -8.56 14.24 -26.09
N ARG A 367 -9.13 14.58 -24.93
CA ARG A 367 -10.59 14.45 -24.67
C ARG A 367 -11.34 15.78 -24.63
N LEU A 368 -10.67 16.91 -24.45
CA LEU A 368 -11.31 18.22 -24.25
C LEU A 368 -10.87 19.27 -25.28
N LEU A 369 -9.58 19.33 -25.60
CA LEU A 369 -8.98 20.42 -26.37
C LEU A 369 -8.94 20.13 -27.87
N HIS A 370 -10.11 19.80 -28.43
CA HIS A 370 -10.27 19.60 -29.87
C HIS A 370 -11.45 20.42 -30.44
N PRO A 371 -11.46 20.72 -31.76
CA PRO A 371 -12.46 21.61 -32.36
C PRO A 371 -13.91 21.15 -32.19
N GLY A 372 -14.13 19.85 -31.99
CA GLY A 372 -15.47 19.28 -31.79
C GLY A 372 -16.15 19.56 -30.45
N VAL A 373 -15.45 20.13 -29.45
CA VAL A 373 -16.06 20.47 -28.14
C VAL A 373 -16.54 21.93 -28.14
N HIS A 374 -17.71 22.20 -27.58
CA HIS A 374 -18.21 23.58 -27.43
C HIS A 374 -17.39 24.37 -26.41
N THR A 375 -17.24 25.68 -26.63
CA THR A 375 -16.49 26.57 -25.74
C THR A 375 -17.06 26.58 -24.33
N SER A 376 -18.39 26.53 -24.20
CA SER A 376 -19.12 26.42 -22.93
C SER A 376 -18.67 25.21 -22.12
N ASP A 377 -18.56 24.04 -22.76
CA ASP A 377 -18.20 22.79 -22.08
C ASP A 377 -16.74 22.81 -21.60
N ILE A 378 -15.84 23.39 -22.40
CA ILE A 378 -14.43 23.57 -22.02
C ILE A 378 -14.33 24.49 -20.80
N ILE A 379 -15.10 25.59 -20.77
CA ILE A 379 -15.15 26.52 -19.64
C ILE A 379 -15.70 25.80 -18.40
N THR A 380 -16.81 25.06 -18.52
CA THR A 380 -17.40 24.30 -17.42
C THR A 380 -16.41 23.29 -16.83
N VAL A 381 -15.77 22.48 -17.67
CA VAL A 381 -14.74 21.52 -17.20
C VAL A 381 -13.54 22.24 -16.57
N TYR A 382 -13.14 23.41 -17.10
CA TYR A 382 -12.07 24.20 -16.50
C TYR A 382 -12.45 24.73 -15.12
N ILE A 383 -13.69 25.16 -14.91
CA ILE A 383 -14.20 25.57 -13.59
C ILE A 383 -14.20 24.39 -12.63
N SER A 384 -14.72 23.23 -13.04
CA SER A 384 -14.69 22.03 -12.21
C SER A 384 -13.26 21.59 -11.90
N ALA A 385 -12.33 21.71 -12.87
CA ALA A 385 -10.91 21.45 -12.65
C ALA A 385 -10.29 22.42 -11.64
N ILE A 386 -10.68 23.70 -11.67
CA ILE A 386 -10.21 24.68 -10.68
C ILE A 386 -10.67 24.28 -9.28
N LYS A 387 -11.94 23.90 -9.13
CA LYS A 387 -12.52 23.51 -7.83
C LYS A 387 -11.90 22.20 -7.32
N ALA A 388 -11.83 21.17 -8.16
CA ALA A 388 -11.31 19.84 -7.78
C ALA A 388 -9.80 19.85 -7.51
N LEU A 389 -8.98 20.48 -8.36
CA LEU A 389 -7.53 20.47 -8.18
C LEU A 389 -7.06 21.35 -7.01
N ARG A 390 -7.88 22.31 -6.58
CA ARG A 390 -7.64 23.07 -5.34
C ARG A 390 -7.77 22.20 -4.10
N GLU A 391 -8.79 21.34 -4.07
CA GLU A 391 -8.97 20.38 -2.97
C GLU A 391 -7.82 19.37 -2.95
N LEU A 392 -7.40 18.89 -4.13
CA LEU A 392 -6.29 17.95 -4.29
C LEU A 392 -4.93 18.53 -3.85
N ASP A 393 -4.63 19.76 -4.26
CA ASP A 393 -3.33 20.41 -4.05
C ASP A 393 -3.51 21.87 -3.60
N PRO A 394 -3.46 22.13 -2.28
CA PRO A 394 -3.61 23.49 -1.73
C PRO A 394 -2.56 24.47 -2.25
N SER A 395 -1.38 24.00 -2.69
CA SER A 395 -0.34 24.86 -3.29
C SER A 395 -0.73 25.42 -4.66
N MET A 396 -1.80 24.89 -5.29
CA MET A 396 -2.29 25.24 -6.63
C MET A 396 -1.30 24.99 -7.77
N VAL A 397 -0.18 24.33 -7.50
CA VAL A 397 0.86 24.04 -8.50
C VAL A 397 0.37 23.02 -9.52
N ILE A 398 -0.35 21.97 -9.09
CA ILE A 398 -0.93 20.99 -10.02
C ILE A 398 -1.88 21.69 -10.98
N LEU A 399 -2.76 22.53 -10.46
CA LEU A 399 -3.72 23.32 -11.26
C LEU A 399 -3.00 24.24 -12.24
N GLN A 400 -1.95 24.94 -11.80
CA GLN A 400 -1.20 25.86 -12.64
C GLN A 400 -0.59 25.13 -13.84
N VAL A 401 0.06 23.99 -13.57
CA VAL A 401 0.79 23.21 -14.56
C VAL A 401 -0.14 22.42 -15.47
N ALA A 402 -1.13 21.71 -14.92
CA ALA A 402 -2.04 20.84 -15.68
C ALA A 402 -3.00 21.62 -16.59
N CYS A 403 -3.46 22.80 -16.15
CA CYS A 403 -4.42 23.60 -16.93
C CYS A 403 -3.77 24.60 -17.89
N GLN A 404 -2.44 24.67 -17.97
CA GLN A 404 -1.72 25.46 -18.97
C GLN A 404 -2.22 25.23 -20.43
N PRO A 405 -2.37 23.98 -20.92
CA PRO A 405 -2.89 23.73 -22.27
C PRO A 405 -4.32 24.24 -22.46
N ILE A 406 -5.19 24.14 -21.43
CA ILE A 406 -6.56 24.68 -21.47
C ILE A 406 -6.52 26.19 -21.70
N ARG A 407 -5.72 26.93 -20.91
CA ARG A 407 -5.59 28.39 -21.04
C ARG A 407 -5.06 28.78 -22.42
N LYS A 408 -4.07 28.06 -22.94
CA LYS A 408 -3.51 28.30 -24.27
C LYS A 408 -4.57 28.09 -25.35
N TYR A 409 -5.38 27.03 -25.24
CA TYR A 409 -6.42 26.71 -26.21
C TYR A 409 -7.58 27.71 -26.17
N LEU A 410 -8.05 28.10 -24.99
CA LEU A 410 -9.13 29.08 -24.85
C LEU A 410 -8.79 30.44 -25.48
N ARG A 411 -7.52 30.88 -25.40
CA ARG A 411 -7.05 32.11 -26.11
C ARG A 411 -7.18 32.05 -27.63
N THR A 412 -7.19 30.84 -28.21
CA THR A 412 -7.30 30.68 -29.67
C THR A 412 -8.75 30.75 -30.16
N ARG A 413 -9.73 30.68 -29.25
CA ARG A 413 -11.15 30.71 -29.57
C ARG A 413 -11.72 32.11 -29.38
N GLU A 414 -12.19 32.71 -30.46
CA GLU A 414 -12.72 34.09 -30.51
C GLU A 414 -13.97 34.28 -29.66
N ASP A 415 -14.79 33.24 -29.48
CA ASP A 415 -16.06 33.30 -28.77
C ASP A 415 -15.96 33.13 -27.24
N THR A 416 -14.76 32.88 -26.72
CA THR A 416 -14.54 32.54 -25.30
C THR A 416 -14.92 33.67 -24.34
N VAL A 417 -14.52 34.91 -24.63
CA VAL A 417 -14.82 36.05 -23.74
C VAL A 417 -16.33 36.25 -23.64
N ARG A 418 -17.02 36.19 -24.78
CA ARG A 418 -18.47 36.30 -24.86
C ARG A 418 -19.18 35.20 -24.06
N GLN A 419 -18.70 33.96 -24.14
CA GLN A 419 -19.23 32.84 -23.35
C GLN A 419 -19.03 33.03 -21.84
N ILE A 420 -17.85 33.51 -21.42
CA ILE A 420 -17.59 33.81 -20.00
C ILE A 420 -18.52 34.92 -19.51
N VAL A 421 -18.65 36.02 -20.26
CA VAL A 421 -19.55 37.14 -19.91
C VAL A 421 -21.01 36.69 -19.85
N ALA A 422 -21.46 35.87 -20.79
CA ALA A 422 -22.82 35.32 -20.79
C ALA A 422 -23.09 34.39 -19.59
N SER A 423 -22.07 33.64 -19.16
CA SER A 423 -22.15 32.80 -17.95
C SER A 423 -22.16 33.63 -16.67
N LEU A 424 -21.35 34.70 -16.59
CA LEU A 424 -21.34 35.64 -15.46
C LEU A 424 -22.70 36.34 -15.27
N THR A 425 -23.42 36.62 -16.36
CA THR A 425 -24.74 37.27 -16.31
C THR A 425 -25.90 36.30 -16.14
N GLY A 426 -25.63 34.99 -16.12
CA GLY A 426 -26.62 33.92 -15.96
C GLY A 426 -27.48 33.65 -17.19
N ASP A 427 -27.04 34.04 -18.39
CA ASP A 427 -27.77 33.78 -19.65
C ASP A 427 -27.44 32.42 -20.27
N ALA A 428 -26.31 31.83 -19.89
CA ALA A 428 -25.93 30.50 -20.34
C ALA A 428 -26.72 29.43 -19.58
N GLU A 429 -27.67 28.78 -20.27
CA GLU A 429 -28.35 27.57 -19.81
C GLU A 429 -27.29 26.50 -19.49
N GLY A 430 -27.12 26.17 -18.21
CA GLY A 430 -26.17 25.14 -17.74
C GLY A 430 -24.83 25.65 -17.19
N CYS A 431 -24.55 26.96 -17.18
CA CYS A 431 -23.31 27.53 -16.62
C CYS A 431 -23.61 28.61 -15.56
N SER A 432 -24.48 28.30 -14.58
CA SER A 432 -24.80 29.21 -13.46
C SER A 432 -23.71 29.23 -12.38
N ASP A 433 -22.76 28.29 -12.44
CA ASP A 433 -21.65 28.16 -11.49
C ASP A 433 -20.83 29.44 -11.32
N LEU A 434 -20.57 30.16 -12.41
CA LEU A 434 -19.85 31.44 -12.40
C LEU A 434 -20.67 32.57 -11.80
N ALA A 435 -21.98 32.62 -12.07
CA ALA A 435 -22.89 33.59 -11.45
C ALA A 435 -23.03 33.34 -9.93
N ASN A 436 -23.03 32.06 -9.52
CA ASN A 436 -23.02 31.69 -8.12
C ASN A 436 -21.68 32.07 -7.46
N GLU A 437 -20.55 31.85 -8.13
CA GLU A 437 -19.22 32.27 -7.64
C GLU A 437 -19.14 33.80 -7.47
N LEU A 438 -19.64 34.56 -8.44
CA LEU A 438 -19.79 36.02 -8.39
C LEU A 438 -20.60 36.49 -7.17
N SER A 439 -21.61 35.71 -6.76
CA SER A 439 -22.47 36.06 -5.62
C SER A 439 -21.88 35.69 -4.25
N ARG A 440 -20.99 34.68 -4.21
CA ARG A 440 -20.35 34.17 -2.97
C ARG A 440 -19.03 34.86 -2.64
N ALA A 441 -18.41 35.43 -3.65
CA ALA A 441 -17.23 36.27 -3.62
C ALA A 441 -17.16 37.25 -2.43
N ASP A 442 -16.19 37.06 -1.53
CA ASP A 442 -15.70 38.16 -0.66
C ASP A 442 -15.21 39.31 -1.55
N PRO A 443 -15.39 40.59 -1.17
CA PRO A 443 -15.05 41.77 -1.98
C PRO A 443 -13.53 41.98 -2.08
N VAL A 444 -12.80 40.99 -2.59
CA VAL A 444 -11.45 41.15 -3.11
C VAL A 444 -11.61 41.77 -4.49
N THR A 445 -11.31 43.07 -4.59
CA THR A 445 -11.28 43.74 -5.88
C THR A 445 -10.10 43.17 -6.67
N LEU A 446 -10.29 42.90 -7.96
CA LEU A 446 -9.19 42.46 -8.82
C LEU A 446 -8.06 43.53 -8.88
N GLU A 447 -8.31 44.74 -8.39
CA GLU A 447 -7.39 45.87 -8.32
C GLU A 447 -6.36 45.75 -7.18
N THR A 448 -6.68 45.09 -6.06
CA THR A 448 -5.78 44.94 -4.90
C THR A 448 -4.85 43.73 -4.97
N GLN A 449 -4.95 42.86 -5.98
CA GLN A 449 -3.99 41.74 -6.15
C GLN A 449 -2.56 42.20 -6.51
N ASP A 450 -2.38 43.44 -6.98
CA ASP A 450 -1.06 44.01 -7.28
C ASP A 450 -0.45 44.77 -6.09
N SER A 451 -1.22 45.03 -5.00
CA SER A 451 -0.65 45.57 -3.76
C SER A 451 0.02 44.46 -2.96
N GLU A 452 1.30 44.67 -2.64
CA GLU A 452 2.13 43.79 -1.82
C GLU A 452 1.39 43.45 -0.52
N ASP A 453 0.89 42.22 -0.41
CA ASP A 453 0.29 41.73 0.82
C ASP A 453 1.40 41.53 1.86
N GLU A 454 1.70 42.60 2.61
CA GLU A 454 2.57 42.61 3.79
C GLU A 454 1.94 41.87 4.99
N GLY A 455 0.80 41.18 4.81
CA GLY A 455 -0.01 40.60 5.88
C GLY A 455 0.06 39.08 6.09
N SER A 456 0.81 38.32 5.27
CA SER A 456 0.94 36.87 5.51
C SER A 456 1.79 36.59 6.75
N ASP A 457 1.22 35.87 7.71
CA ASP A 457 1.93 35.38 8.90
C ASP A 457 3.18 34.59 8.46
N PRO A 458 4.39 34.94 8.93
CA PRO A 458 5.60 34.20 8.61
C PRO A 458 5.52 32.70 8.91
N GLU A 459 4.63 32.28 9.82
CA GLU A 459 4.40 30.87 10.16
C GLU A 459 3.56 30.09 9.13
N GLU A 460 2.79 30.79 8.27
CA GLU A 460 1.97 30.17 7.21
C GLU A 460 2.74 29.96 5.90
N TRP A 461 3.93 30.56 5.78
CA TRP A 461 4.76 30.43 4.59
C TRP A 461 5.35 29.02 4.46
N THR A 462 5.07 28.36 3.33
CA THR A 462 5.67 27.08 2.95
C THR A 462 6.37 27.19 1.60
N PRO A 463 7.52 26.50 1.41
CA PRO A 463 8.26 26.56 0.15
C PRO A 463 7.49 25.87 -0.98
N ASP A 464 7.70 26.35 -2.20
CA ASP A 464 7.08 25.78 -3.40
C ASP A 464 7.53 24.33 -3.63
N PRO A 465 6.60 23.43 -4.04
CA PRO A 465 6.93 22.09 -4.50
C PRO A 465 7.94 22.07 -5.67
N LYS A 466 8.68 20.96 -5.81
CA LYS A 466 9.72 20.79 -6.84
C LYS A 466 9.23 20.89 -8.29
N ASP A 467 7.94 20.66 -8.51
CA ASP A 467 7.25 20.73 -9.81
C ASP A 467 6.72 22.13 -10.12
N ALA A 468 6.88 23.09 -9.21
CA ALA A 468 6.55 24.48 -9.47
C ALA A 468 7.43 25.05 -10.60
N VAL A 469 6.77 25.69 -11.57
CA VAL A 469 7.46 26.35 -12.68
C VAL A 469 8.23 27.54 -12.12
N THR A 470 9.51 27.64 -12.48
CA THR A 470 10.41 28.76 -12.12
C THR A 470 10.07 30.01 -12.94
N ASP A 471 8.82 30.47 -12.87
CA ASP A 471 8.42 31.70 -13.52
C ASP A 471 8.69 32.88 -12.60
N LYS A 472 9.11 34.02 -13.17
CA LYS A 472 9.54 35.23 -12.42
C LYS A 472 8.44 35.86 -11.56
N THR A 473 7.21 35.36 -11.69
CA THR A 473 6.01 35.84 -10.98
C THR A 473 5.65 35.05 -9.72
N GLY A 474 6.39 33.98 -9.37
CA GLY A 474 6.31 33.27 -8.07
C GLY A 474 4.92 32.81 -7.60
N SER A 475 4.86 32.30 -6.37
CA SER A 475 3.63 31.92 -5.65
C SER A 475 2.55 33.02 -5.62
N LYS A 476 2.97 34.29 -5.74
CA LYS A 476 2.14 35.51 -5.63
C LYS A 476 1.02 35.64 -6.68
N ARG A 477 1.10 34.97 -7.84
CA ARG A 477 0.03 34.99 -8.86
C ARG A 477 -0.97 33.84 -8.76
N ARG A 478 -0.86 32.96 -7.76
CA ARG A 478 -1.80 31.84 -7.59
C ARG A 478 -3.07 32.35 -6.92
N SER A 479 -3.89 33.10 -7.66
CA SER A 479 -5.20 33.54 -7.17
C SER A 479 -6.09 32.33 -6.88
N SER A 480 -6.66 32.27 -5.68
CA SER A 480 -7.68 31.27 -5.32
C SER A 480 -9.03 31.57 -5.97
N ASP A 481 -9.26 32.75 -6.53
CA ASP A 481 -10.56 33.10 -7.12
C ASP A 481 -10.70 32.61 -8.57
N ILE A 482 -11.83 31.97 -8.89
CA ILE A 482 -12.10 31.36 -10.20
C ILE A 482 -12.18 32.44 -11.30
N ILE A 483 -12.82 33.57 -10.99
CA ILE A 483 -13.01 34.68 -11.92
C ILE A 483 -11.65 35.32 -12.24
N SER A 484 -10.82 35.55 -11.21
CA SER A 484 -9.42 35.99 -11.37
C SER A 484 -8.64 35.06 -12.31
N LEU A 485 -8.76 33.73 -12.13
CA LEU A 485 -8.10 32.74 -12.97
C LEU A 485 -8.59 32.77 -14.43
N LEU A 486 -9.87 33.03 -14.68
CA LEU A 486 -10.42 33.17 -16.04
C LEU A 486 -9.96 34.48 -16.71
N VAL A 487 -9.99 35.59 -15.98
CA VAL A 487 -9.56 36.90 -16.48
C VAL A 487 -8.05 36.92 -16.77
N SER A 488 -7.26 36.27 -15.92
CA SER A 488 -5.80 36.14 -16.10
C SER A 488 -5.39 35.44 -17.40
N ILE A 489 -6.30 34.67 -18.02
CA ILE A 489 -6.06 34.08 -19.33
C ILE A 489 -5.77 35.19 -20.35
N TYR A 490 -6.47 36.31 -20.34
CA TYR A 490 -6.31 37.35 -21.37
C TYR A 490 -5.36 38.48 -20.93
N GLY A 491 -4.99 38.53 -19.66
CA GLY A 491 -4.02 39.50 -19.12
C GLY A 491 -4.56 40.92 -18.95
N SER A 492 -5.66 41.30 -19.62
CA SER A 492 -6.37 42.56 -19.41
C SER A 492 -7.83 42.33 -19.04
N LYS A 493 -8.31 43.08 -18.04
CA LYS A 493 -9.71 43.13 -17.61
C LYS A 493 -10.59 43.85 -18.63
N GLU A 494 -10.02 44.77 -19.41
CA GLU A 494 -10.74 45.64 -20.34
C GLU A 494 -11.50 44.86 -21.42
N ILE A 495 -10.93 43.73 -21.86
CA ILE A 495 -11.54 42.86 -22.88
C ILE A 495 -12.90 42.31 -22.40
N PHE A 496 -12.99 41.93 -21.12
CA PHE A 496 -14.24 41.45 -20.53
C PHE A 496 -15.26 42.56 -20.33
N ILE A 497 -14.79 43.76 -19.98
CA ILE A 497 -15.65 44.93 -19.75
C ILE A 497 -16.25 45.41 -21.08
N ASP A 498 -15.46 45.45 -22.15
CA ASP A 498 -15.92 45.86 -23.47
C ASP A 498 -16.93 44.87 -24.08
N GLU A 499 -16.67 43.57 -23.91
CA GLU A 499 -17.61 42.54 -24.32
C GLU A 499 -18.93 42.63 -23.51
N TYR A 500 -18.84 42.81 -22.18
CA TYR A 500 -20.03 43.02 -21.35
C TYR A 500 -20.83 44.26 -21.76
N ARG A 501 -20.16 45.36 -22.11
CA ARG A 501 -20.81 46.57 -22.63
C ARG A 501 -21.57 46.27 -23.92
N THR A 502 -20.98 45.53 -24.84
CA THR A 502 -21.59 45.14 -26.12
C THR A 502 -22.80 44.25 -25.89
N VAL A 503 -22.67 43.25 -25.02
CA VAL A 503 -23.77 42.34 -24.65
C VAL A 503 -24.91 43.10 -23.95
N LEU A 504 -24.58 44.03 -23.04
CA LEU A 504 -25.58 44.87 -22.38
C LEU A 504 -26.29 45.78 -23.39
N ALA A 505 -25.57 46.39 -24.34
CA ALA A 505 -26.16 47.21 -25.39
C ALA A 505 -27.17 46.40 -26.22
N ASP A 506 -26.78 45.22 -26.68
CA ASP A 506 -27.65 44.34 -27.46
C ASP A 506 -28.91 43.97 -26.66
N ARG A 507 -28.78 43.58 -25.38
CA ARG A 507 -29.95 43.26 -24.53
C ARG A 507 -30.86 44.46 -24.35
N LEU A 508 -30.30 45.64 -24.09
CA LEU A 508 -31.09 46.85 -23.87
C LEU A 508 -31.85 47.26 -25.15
N LEU A 509 -31.30 46.98 -26.33
CA LEU A 509 -31.98 47.24 -27.61
C LEU A 509 -33.06 46.19 -27.94
N HIS A 510 -32.83 44.91 -27.62
CA HIS A 510 -33.76 43.82 -27.96
C HIS A 510 -34.88 43.60 -26.91
N GLN A 511 -34.70 44.06 -25.66
CA GLN A 511 -35.72 43.94 -24.62
C GLN A 511 -36.80 45.03 -24.72
N PHE A 512 -37.96 44.64 -25.24
CA PHE A 512 -39.19 45.46 -25.26
C PHE A 512 -39.89 45.54 -23.89
N ASN A 513 -39.63 44.58 -22.99
CA ASN A 513 -40.15 44.57 -21.62
C ASN A 513 -39.15 45.20 -20.65
N TYR A 514 -39.62 46.16 -19.85
CA TYR A 514 -38.80 47.11 -19.08
C TYR A 514 -38.13 46.58 -17.80
N ASN A 515 -37.90 45.27 -17.69
CA ASN A 515 -37.36 44.69 -16.47
C ASN A 515 -35.83 44.80 -16.41
N THR A 516 -35.32 45.96 -15.98
CA THR A 516 -33.86 46.19 -15.81
C THR A 516 -33.31 45.68 -14.48
N ALA A 517 -34.13 45.11 -13.58
CA ALA A 517 -33.70 44.72 -12.24
C ALA A 517 -32.57 43.66 -12.27
N ARG A 518 -32.62 42.74 -13.24
CA ARG A 518 -31.56 41.74 -13.44
C ARG A 518 -30.24 42.38 -13.84
N GLU A 519 -30.26 43.33 -14.77
CA GLU A 519 -29.03 43.96 -15.25
C GLU A 519 -28.41 44.91 -14.24
N ILE A 520 -29.23 45.58 -13.41
CA ILE A 520 -28.74 46.37 -12.28
C ILE A 520 -27.97 45.48 -11.30
N ARG A 521 -28.55 44.33 -10.91
CA ARG A 521 -27.89 43.35 -10.03
C ARG A 521 -26.57 42.85 -10.63
N ASN A 522 -26.55 42.52 -11.92
CA ASN A 522 -25.33 42.07 -12.60
C ASN A 522 -24.23 43.14 -12.57
N VAL A 523 -24.58 44.41 -12.83
CA VAL A 523 -23.62 45.53 -12.75
C VAL A 523 -23.11 45.71 -11.32
N GLU A 524 -23.96 45.62 -10.30
CA GLU A 524 -23.55 45.72 -8.89
C GLU A 524 -22.56 44.61 -8.50
N LEU A 525 -22.82 43.36 -8.88
CA LEU A 525 -21.89 42.25 -8.63
C LEU A 525 -20.56 42.44 -9.38
N LEU A 526 -20.60 42.90 -10.62
CA LEU A 526 -19.38 43.15 -11.40
C LEU A 526 -18.57 44.33 -10.83
N LYS A 527 -19.21 45.35 -10.24
CA LYS A 527 -18.52 46.45 -9.55
C LYS A 527 -17.67 45.95 -8.39
N LEU A 528 -18.17 44.98 -7.62
CA LEU A 528 -17.42 44.40 -6.49
C LEU A 528 -16.12 43.71 -6.93
N ARG A 529 -16.07 43.19 -8.16
CA ARG A 529 -14.91 42.46 -8.71
C ARG A 529 -13.99 43.33 -9.56
N PHE A 530 -14.56 44.07 -10.52
CA PHE A 530 -13.83 44.83 -11.53
C PHE A 530 -13.59 46.29 -11.17
N GLY A 531 -14.22 46.80 -10.10
CA GLY A 531 -14.11 48.20 -9.69
C GLY A 531 -15.23 49.08 -10.26
N GLU A 532 -15.55 50.17 -9.55
CA GLU A 532 -16.63 51.09 -9.92
C GLU A 532 -16.33 51.89 -11.19
N SER A 533 -15.06 52.30 -11.36
CA SER A 533 -14.57 53.10 -12.49
C SER A 533 -14.84 52.40 -13.83
N HIS A 534 -14.56 51.10 -13.88
CA HIS A 534 -14.71 50.27 -15.06
C HIS A 534 -16.18 50.02 -15.44
N MET A 535 -17.11 50.05 -14.48
CA MET A 535 -18.54 49.79 -14.71
C MET A 535 -19.37 51.05 -14.98
N HIS A 536 -18.77 52.24 -14.90
CA HIS A 536 -19.47 53.52 -15.01
C HIS A 536 -20.29 53.65 -16.32
N TYR A 537 -19.71 53.26 -17.45
CA TYR A 537 -20.40 53.32 -18.75
C TYR A 537 -21.65 52.43 -18.80
N CYS A 538 -21.57 51.20 -18.28
CA CYS A 538 -22.70 50.28 -18.20
C CYS A 538 -23.82 50.82 -17.31
N GLU A 539 -23.47 51.49 -16.20
CA GLU A 539 -24.44 52.14 -15.31
C GLU A 539 -25.16 53.32 -16.00
N VAL A 540 -24.42 54.15 -16.75
CA VAL A 540 -25.01 55.25 -17.52
C VAL A 540 -25.99 54.72 -18.57
N MET A 541 -25.65 53.63 -19.27
CA MET A 541 -26.55 53.00 -20.25
C MET A 541 -27.88 52.55 -19.60
N LEU A 542 -27.84 51.97 -18.41
CA LEU A 542 -29.03 51.58 -17.65
C LEU A 542 -29.86 52.79 -17.19
N LYS A 543 -29.20 53.84 -16.67
CA LYS A 543 -29.85 55.08 -16.24
C LYS A 543 -30.51 55.83 -17.41
N VAL A 544 -29.88 55.86 -18.58
CA VAL A 544 -30.45 56.49 -19.79
C VAL A 544 -31.72 55.77 -20.22
N LYS A 545 -31.72 54.42 -20.25
CA LYS A 545 -32.94 53.67 -20.54
C LYS A 545 -34.04 54.06 -19.55
N GLN A 546 -33.81 53.93 -18.24
CA GLN A 546 -34.78 54.33 -17.20
C GLN A 546 -35.30 55.77 -17.34
N GLY A 547 -34.41 56.73 -17.66
CA GLY A 547 -34.74 58.14 -17.81
C GLY A 547 -35.55 58.47 -19.08
N VAL A 548 -35.41 57.70 -20.15
CA VAL A 548 -36.23 57.85 -21.38
C VAL A 548 -37.68 57.44 -21.12
N THR A 549 -37.93 56.42 -20.30
CA THR A 549 -39.29 56.02 -19.89
C THR A 549 -39.99 57.01 -18.98
N LEU A 550 -39.30 57.64 -18.03
CA LEU A 550 -39.94 58.61 -17.12
C LEU A 550 -40.47 59.85 -17.85
N LYS A 551 -40.06 60.04 -19.11
CA LYS A 551 -40.49 61.13 -20.00
C LYS A 551 -41.48 60.68 -21.09
N SER A 552 -41.72 59.37 -21.21
CA SER A 552 -42.70 58.75 -22.12
C SER A 552 -43.99 58.48 -21.38
#